data_AF-A0A7C7H5G6-F1
#
_entry.id   AF-A0A7C7H5G6-F1
#
_cell.length_a   1.000
_cell.length_b   1.000
_cell.length_c   1.000
_cell.angle_alpha   90.00
_cell.angle_beta   90.00
_cell.angle_gamma   90.00
#
_symmetry.space_group_name_H-M   'P 1'
#
loop_
_entity.id
_entity.type
_entity.pdbx_description
1 polymer ?
#
loop_
_entity_poly.entity_id
_entity_poly.type
_entity_poly.pdbx_seq_one_letter_code
_entity_poly.pdbx_strand_id
1 'polypeptide(L)'
;YFGDWDSDNNFLRAVIAQGQTLNSFWAGRPQWEVHHMALGENIGFSSLLTQNNTSYYFGSTLNTFAKWVHISLMGDPTLRMHYIDPPSNLIVTNNNNVAELSWTASTDNVIGYNVYRLYENASSYIKVNSSIITGTYFVDSTITSPGLITYIVKAVNLKTTASGSYYNQSLGIRNTGAFTVGIYENIFDQILAYPNPTKDLIILYINGYNGSINVEVFDLSGRLLKSTNNTTISLKDYAKGIYIFRVAYGDIVEELKVVRE
;
A
#
# COMPACT_ATOMS: atom_id res chain seq x y z
N TYR A 1 -21.22 4.28 -46.42
CA TYR A 1 -20.67 2.92 -46.64
C TYR A 1 -20.51 2.23 -45.29
N PHE A 2 -20.38 0.90 -45.18
CA PHE A 2 -20.48 0.21 -43.87
C PHE A 2 -19.36 0.55 -42.88
N GLY A 3 -18.18 0.94 -43.37
CA GLY A 3 -17.08 1.42 -42.52
C GLY A 3 -17.22 2.86 -42.03
N ASP A 4 -18.19 3.63 -42.54
CA ASP A 4 -18.39 5.04 -42.18
C ASP A 4 -19.27 5.11 -40.93
N TRP A 5 -18.63 5.01 -39.77
CA TRP A 5 -19.30 5.01 -38.47
C TRP A 5 -19.83 6.39 -38.04
N ASP A 6 -19.59 7.44 -38.83
CA ASP A 6 -20.01 8.84 -38.61
C ASP A 6 -21.30 9.21 -39.38
N SER A 7 -22.00 8.23 -39.94
CA SER A 7 -23.24 8.43 -40.71
C SER A 7 -24.52 8.15 -39.91
N ASP A 8 -25.67 8.67 -40.34
CA ASP A 8 -26.97 8.31 -39.77
C ASP A 8 -27.37 6.85 -40.10
N ASN A 9 -28.20 6.23 -39.25
CA ASN A 9 -28.68 4.86 -39.41
C ASN A 9 -27.54 3.83 -39.65
N ASN A 10 -26.47 3.96 -38.87
CA ASN A 10 -25.25 3.18 -39.05
C ASN A 10 -25.34 1.77 -38.42
N PHE A 11 -24.97 0.74 -39.19
CA PHE A 11 -25.02 -0.66 -38.77
C PHE A 11 -24.05 -0.97 -37.61
N LEU A 12 -22.83 -0.41 -37.62
CA LEU A 12 -21.83 -0.63 -36.57
C LEU A 12 -22.26 -0.03 -35.23
N ARG A 13 -22.96 1.12 -35.24
CA ARG A 13 -23.54 1.70 -34.02
C ARG A 13 -24.83 0.99 -33.58
N ALA A 14 -25.64 0.54 -34.53
CA ALA A 14 -26.89 -0.16 -34.24
C ALA A 14 -26.68 -1.44 -33.42
N VAL A 15 -25.61 -2.20 -33.71
CA VAL A 15 -25.30 -3.42 -32.94
C VAL A 15 -24.93 -3.15 -31.49
N ILE A 16 -24.26 -2.02 -31.20
CA ILE A 16 -23.97 -1.60 -29.81
C ILE A 16 -25.25 -1.14 -29.12
N ALA A 17 -26.08 -0.36 -29.81
CA ALA A 17 -27.34 0.15 -29.26
C ALA A 17 -28.35 -0.97 -28.91
N GLN A 18 -28.22 -2.15 -29.51
CA GLN A 18 -29.05 -3.32 -29.22
C GLN A 18 -28.78 -3.92 -27.82
N GLY A 19 -27.69 -3.55 -27.15
CA GLY A 19 -27.43 -3.85 -25.74
C GLY A 19 -26.75 -5.20 -25.44
N GLN A 20 -26.56 -6.06 -26.44
CA GLN A 20 -25.80 -7.33 -26.28
C GLN A 20 -24.36 -7.25 -26.80
N THR A 21 -24.09 -6.31 -27.71
CA THR A 21 -22.76 -6.13 -28.29
C THR A 21 -21.94 -5.17 -27.44
N LEU A 22 -20.81 -5.64 -26.91
CA LEU A 22 -19.91 -4.84 -26.07
C LEU A 22 -18.96 -3.96 -26.89
N ASN A 23 -18.56 -4.43 -28.07
CA ASN A 23 -17.65 -3.72 -28.98
C ASN A 23 -18.00 -4.01 -30.45
N SER A 24 -17.81 -3.02 -31.31
CA SER A 24 -18.03 -3.10 -32.75
C SER A 24 -16.93 -2.33 -33.49
N PHE A 25 -16.44 -2.89 -34.59
CA PHE A 25 -15.42 -2.26 -35.43
C PHE A 25 -15.47 -2.82 -36.85
N TRP A 26 -15.03 -2.02 -37.81
CA TRP A 26 -14.93 -2.43 -39.21
C TRP A 26 -13.58 -3.12 -39.47
N ALA A 27 -13.62 -4.36 -39.95
CA ALA A 27 -12.43 -5.17 -40.23
C ALA A 27 -12.31 -5.57 -41.71
N GLY A 28 -11.08 -5.89 -42.13
CA GLY A 28 -10.75 -6.46 -43.44
C GLY A 28 -9.84 -5.56 -44.29
N ARG A 29 -9.89 -4.24 -44.07
CA ARG A 29 -9.01 -3.25 -44.70
C ARG A 29 -8.74 -2.10 -43.71
N PRO A 30 -7.79 -2.21 -42.77
CA PRO A 30 -6.90 -3.35 -42.55
C PRO A 30 -7.56 -4.45 -41.68
N GLN A 31 -6.90 -5.60 -41.56
CA GLN A 31 -7.23 -6.63 -40.58
C GLN A 31 -7.00 -6.12 -39.15
N TRP A 32 -7.76 -6.67 -38.21
CA TRP A 32 -7.71 -6.31 -36.80
C TRP A 32 -6.95 -7.34 -35.99
N GLU A 33 -6.06 -6.88 -35.13
CA GLU A 33 -5.11 -7.71 -34.40
C GLU A 33 -5.53 -7.89 -32.94
N VAL A 34 -6.58 -8.68 -32.73
CA VAL A 34 -7.21 -8.88 -31.41
C VAL A 34 -6.69 -10.11 -30.65
N HIS A 35 -5.72 -10.83 -31.22
CA HIS A 35 -5.20 -12.07 -30.61
C HIS A 35 -4.51 -11.83 -29.26
N HIS A 36 -4.05 -10.60 -28.97
CA HIS A 36 -3.48 -10.22 -27.66
C HIS A 36 -4.46 -10.45 -26.51
N MET A 37 -5.78 -10.37 -26.78
CA MET A 37 -6.82 -10.67 -25.79
C MET A 37 -6.77 -12.12 -25.30
N ALA A 38 -6.21 -13.04 -26.09
CA ALA A 38 -5.97 -14.43 -25.67
C ALA A 38 -4.86 -14.56 -24.63
N LEU A 39 -4.06 -13.51 -24.40
CA LEU A 39 -3.01 -13.43 -23.39
C LEU A 39 -3.26 -12.33 -22.34
N GLY A 40 -4.52 -11.92 -22.18
CA GLY A 40 -4.96 -11.07 -21.06
C GLY A 40 -5.01 -9.58 -21.32
N GLU A 41 -4.57 -9.14 -22.49
CA GLU A 41 -4.72 -7.73 -22.87
C GLU A 41 -6.18 -7.37 -23.12
N ASN A 42 -6.49 -6.08 -22.96
CA ASN A 42 -7.81 -5.58 -23.31
C ASN A 42 -7.91 -5.27 -24.82
N ILE A 43 -9.14 -5.12 -25.31
CA ILE A 43 -9.38 -4.79 -26.71
C ILE A 43 -8.80 -3.42 -27.09
N GLY A 44 -8.71 -2.47 -26.15
CA GLY A 44 -8.11 -1.16 -26.36
C GLY A 44 -6.62 -1.24 -26.71
N PHE A 45 -5.86 -2.12 -26.03
CA PHE A 45 -4.47 -2.42 -26.35
C PHE A 45 -4.33 -2.95 -27.78
N SER A 46 -5.18 -3.92 -28.15
CA SER A 46 -5.23 -4.47 -29.50
C SER A 46 -5.62 -3.42 -30.55
N SER A 47 -6.52 -2.52 -30.19
CA SER A 47 -6.98 -1.43 -31.05
C SER A 47 -5.87 -0.42 -31.30
N LEU A 48 -5.15 -0.01 -30.25
CA LEU A 48 -4.01 0.90 -30.36
C LEU A 48 -2.90 0.31 -31.24
N LEU A 49 -2.63 -0.99 -31.10
CA LEU A 49 -1.68 -1.70 -31.96
C LEU A 49 -2.15 -1.75 -33.40
N THR A 50 -3.43 -2.09 -33.64
CA THR A 50 -4.01 -2.15 -34.98
C THR A 50 -3.97 -0.77 -35.67
N GLN A 51 -4.33 0.29 -34.93
CA GLN A 51 -4.31 1.68 -35.41
C GLN A 51 -2.90 2.13 -35.80
N ASN A 52 -1.87 1.72 -35.05
CA ASN A 52 -0.49 2.12 -35.28
C ASN A 52 0.30 1.15 -36.17
N ASN A 53 -0.28 0.02 -36.56
CA ASN A 53 0.39 -1.00 -37.35
C ASN A 53 0.75 -0.49 -38.75
N THR A 54 2.02 -0.65 -39.15
CA THR A 54 2.51 -0.36 -40.50
C THR A 54 2.88 -1.61 -41.28
N SER A 55 3.48 -2.58 -40.59
CA SER A 55 4.14 -3.73 -41.22
C SER A 55 4.37 -4.90 -40.27
N TYR A 56 4.12 -4.72 -38.97
CA TYR A 56 4.37 -5.76 -37.97
C TYR A 56 3.34 -6.90 -38.11
N TYR A 57 2.09 -6.53 -38.36
CA TYR A 57 1.03 -7.45 -38.74
C TYR A 57 0.58 -7.22 -40.19
N PHE A 58 0.07 -8.27 -40.81
CA PHE A 58 -0.50 -8.19 -42.15
C PHE A 58 -1.81 -7.38 -42.11
N GLY A 59 -1.77 -6.15 -42.65
CA GLY A 59 -2.96 -5.29 -42.67
C GLY A 59 -3.90 -5.59 -43.84
N SER A 60 -3.38 -5.67 -45.07
CA SER A 60 -4.17 -5.89 -46.28
C SER A 60 -3.21 -6.14 -47.45
N THR A 61 -3.68 -6.82 -48.50
CA THR A 61 -2.96 -6.87 -49.79
C THR A 61 -2.87 -5.50 -50.46
N LEU A 62 -3.71 -4.56 -50.03
CA LEU A 62 -3.73 -3.18 -50.50
C LEU A 62 -3.00 -2.28 -49.48
N ASN A 63 -1.84 -1.77 -49.86
CA ASN A 63 -0.91 -1.02 -48.99
C ASN A 63 -1.35 0.44 -48.70
N THR A 64 -2.64 0.66 -48.46
CA THR A 64 -3.23 2.01 -48.35
C THR A 64 -4.10 2.23 -47.12
N PHE A 65 -4.53 1.18 -46.42
CA PHE A 65 -5.54 1.31 -45.36
C PHE A 65 -4.98 1.32 -43.93
N ALA A 66 -3.66 1.22 -43.78
CA ALA A 66 -3.02 1.31 -42.47
C ALA A 66 -3.06 2.75 -41.93
N LYS A 67 -3.24 2.91 -40.61
CA LYS A 67 -3.20 4.19 -39.88
C LYS A 67 -4.25 5.23 -40.26
N TRP A 68 -5.35 4.80 -40.86
CA TRP A 68 -6.45 5.70 -41.22
C TRP A 68 -7.48 5.79 -40.10
N VAL A 69 -8.25 6.89 -40.10
CA VAL A 69 -9.25 7.22 -39.06
C VAL A 69 -10.39 6.20 -38.97
N HIS A 70 -10.60 5.37 -39.99
CA HIS A 70 -11.65 4.35 -40.00
C HIS A 70 -11.29 3.12 -39.14
N ILE A 71 -10.05 2.98 -38.67
CA ILE A 71 -9.66 1.95 -37.70
C ILE A 71 -10.16 2.37 -36.32
N SER A 72 -11.47 2.39 -36.15
CA SER A 72 -12.15 2.85 -34.94
C SER A 72 -12.74 1.67 -34.17
N LEU A 73 -12.46 1.66 -32.86
CA LEU A 73 -13.18 0.81 -31.92
C LEU A 73 -14.37 1.59 -31.39
N MET A 74 -15.56 1.00 -31.46
CA MET A 74 -16.74 1.50 -30.75
C MET A 74 -17.06 0.54 -29.61
N GLY A 75 -17.24 1.07 -28.40
CA GLY A 75 -17.50 0.29 -27.20
C GLY A 75 -16.49 0.56 -26.08
N ASP A 76 -16.44 -0.34 -25.09
CA ASP A 76 -15.53 -0.22 -23.95
C ASP A 76 -14.12 -0.75 -24.30
N PRO A 77 -13.08 0.12 -24.35
CA PRO A 77 -11.72 -0.31 -24.64
C PRO A 77 -11.09 -1.17 -23.53
N THR A 78 -11.68 -1.21 -22.34
CA THR A 78 -11.17 -1.97 -21.20
C THR A 78 -11.64 -3.44 -21.19
N LEU A 79 -12.51 -3.82 -22.13
CA LEU A 79 -13.03 -5.18 -22.25
C LEU A 79 -11.90 -6.22 -22.38
N ARG A 80 -12.01 -7.29 -21.60
CA ARG A 80 -11.12 -8.47 -21.65
C ARG A 80 -11.91 -9.74 -21.99
N MET A 81 -11.22 -10.77 -22.48
CA MET A 81 -11.86 -12.04 -22.82
C MET A 81 -12.15 -12.92 -21.60
N HIS A 82 -11.29 -12.84 -20.57
CA HIS A 82 -11.35 -13.71 -19.41
C HIS A 82 -11.55 -12.87 -18.16
N TYR A 83 -12.72 -12.99 -17.55
CA TYR A 83 -13.05 -12.36 -16.28
C TYR A 83 -12.83 -13.35 -15.13
N ILE A 84 -12.53 -12.79 -13.96
CA ILE A 84 -12.46 -13.50 -12.68
C ILE A 84 -13.35 -12.71 -11.73
N ASP A 85 -14.20 -13.40 -10.99
CA ASP A 85 -15.02 -12.78 -9.96
C ASP A 85 -14.12 -12.14 -8.89
N PRO A 86 -14.31 -10.87 -8.54
CA PRO A 86 -13.51 -10.24 -7.51
C PRO A 86 -13.82 -10.84 -6.13
N PRO A 87 -12.89 -10.73 -5.15
CA PRO A 87 -13.24 -10.94 -3.75
C PRO A 87 -14.31 -9.92 -3.33
N SER A 88 -14.95 -10.11 -2.17
CA SER A 88 -15.99 -9.21 -1.67
C SER A 88 -15.74 -8.78 -0.22
N ASN A 89 -16.52 -7.82 0.28
CA ASN A 89 -16.49 -7.38 1.69
C ASN A 89 -15.09 -7.06 2.23
N LEU A 90 -14.31 -6.24 1.51
CA LEU A 90 -13.01 -5.80 2.02
C LEU A 90 -13.19 -4.87 3.20
N ILE A 91 -12.55 -5.22 4.30
CA ILE A 91 -12.45 -4.43 5.53
C ILE A 91 -11.00 -4.00 5.67
N VAL A 92 -10.79 -2.71 5.97
CA VAL A 92 -9.49 -2.12 6.24
C VAL A 92 -9.55 -1.50 7.62
N THR A 93 -8.79 -2.05 8.56
CA THR A 93 -8.67 -1.55 9.93
C THR A 93 -7.28 -1.00 10.17
N ASN A 94 -7.21 0.21 10.71
CA ASN A 94 -5.95 0.81 11.14
C ASN A 94 -5.64 0.36 12.58
N ASN A 95 -4.47 -0.21 12.79
CA ASN A 95 -3.92 -0.59 14.08
C ASN A 95 -2.51 0.01 14.20
N ASN A 96 -2.37 1.19 14.82
CA ASN A 96 -1.09 1.85 15.07
C ASN A 96 -0.16 1.94 13.83
N ASN A 97 -0.67 2.51 12.72
CA ASN A 97 0.05 2.67 11.45
C ASN A 97 0.22 1.38 10.64
N VAL A 98 -0.38 0.29 11.09
CA VAL A 98 -0.45 -0.96 10.35
C VAL A 98 -1.88 -1.10 9.81
N ALA A 99 -2.01 -1.30 8.49
CA ALA A 99 -3.30 -1.67 7.92
C ALA A 99 -3.49 -3.17 8.03
N GLU A 100 -4.52 -3.60 8.74
CA GLU A 100 -5.01 -4.96 8.71
C GLU A 100 -6.17 -5.03 7.72
N LEU A 101 -6.03 -5.89 6.71
CA LEU A 101 -7.00 -6.08 5.65
C LEU A 101 -7.59 -7.48 5.75
N SER A 102 -8.90 -7.58 5.67
CA SER A 102 -9.62 -8.85 5.53
C SER A 102 -10.68 -8.76 4.46
N TRP A 103 -10.95 -9.84 3.75
CA TRP A 103 -11.98 -9.89 2.71
C TRP A 103 -12.66 -11.26 2.67
N THR A 104 -13.79 -11.32 1.99
CA THR A 104 -14.43 -12.58 1.60
C THR A 104 -13.80 -13.09 0.31
N ALA A 105 -13.50 -14.39 0.25
CA ALA A 105 -12.91 -15.03 -0.91
C ALA A 105 -13.77 -14.81 -2.18
N SER A 106 -13.11 -14.84 -3.33
CA SER A 106 -13.78 -14.91 -4.63
C SER A 106 -14.60 -16.20 -4.75
N THR A 107 -15.70 -16.15 -5.48
CA THR A 107 -16.51 -17.31 -5.89
C THR A 107 -15.78 -18.22 -6.88
N ASP A 108 -14.84 -17.68 -7.64
CA ASP A 108 -13.99 -18.44 -8.54
C ASP A 108 -12.86 -19.15 -7.80
N ASN A 109 -12.42 -20.29 -8.35
CA ASN A 109 -11.21 -20.95 -7.90
C ASN A 109 -9.97 -20.14 -8.36
N VAL A 110 -9.28 -19.52 -7.40
CA VAL A 110 -8.19 -18.57 -7.62
C VAL A 110 -6.93 -19.05 -6.92
N ILE A 111 -5.76 -18.73 -7.49
CA ILE A 111 -4.47 -19.09 -6.88
C ILE A 111 -4.12 -18.20 -5.67
N GLY A 112 -4.84 -17.09 -5.52
CA GLY A 112 -4.75 -16.18 -4.38
C GLY A 112 -5.06 -14.74 -4.76
N TYR A 113 -4.48 -13.80 -4.03
CA TYR A 113 -4.81 -12.38 -4.10
C TYR A 113 -3.56 -11.49 -4.19
N ASN A 114 -3.71 -10.37 -4.89
CA ASN A 114 -2.78 -9.25 -4.87
C ASN A 114 -3.46 -8.04 -4.23
N VAL A 115 -2.70 -7.32 -3.41
CA VAL A 115 -3.16 -6.13 -2.70
C VAL A 115 -2.41 -4.92 -3.27
N TYR A 116 -3.18 -3.88 -3.53
CA TYR A 116 -2.72 -2.62 -4.07
C TYR A 116 -3.14 -1.49 -3.15
N ARG A 117 -2.31 -0.46 -3.04
CA ARG A 117 -2.51 0.71 -2.20
C ARG A 117 -2.46 2.00 -3.01
N LEU A 118 -3.33 2.96 -2.72
CA LEU A 118 -3.37 4.29 -3.29
C LEU A 118 -3.50 5.33 -2.17
N TYR A 119 -2.54 6.25 -2.11
CA TYR A 119 -2.65 7.43 -1.25
C TYR A 119 -3.59 8.47 -1.88
N GLU A 120 -4.27 9.27 -1.05
CA GLU A 120 -5.27 10.25 -1.47
C GLU A 120 -4.85 11.15 -2.66
N ASN A 121 -3.59 11.56 -2.72
CA ASN A 121 -3.06 12.42 -3.78
C ASN A 121 -2.18 11.70 -4.81
N ALA A 122 -2.15 10.36 -4.77
CA ALA A 122 -1.38 9.57 -5.72
C ALA A 122 -2.16 9.35 -7.02
N SER A 123 -1.44 9.33 -8.14
CA SER A 123 -2.01 9.07 -9.47
C SER A 123 -2.02 7.59 -9.86
N SER A 124 -1.40 6.71 -9.06
CA SER A 124 -1.25 5.29 -9.38
C SER A 124 -1.21 4.40 -8.15
N TYR A 125 -1.71 3.18 -8.33
CA TYR A 125 -1.70 2.14 -7.31
C TYR A 125 -0.32 1.50 -7.18
N ILE A 126 0.11 1.25 -5.94
CA ILE A 126 1.35 0.53 -5.62
C ILE A 126 0.97 -0.86 -5.14
N LYS A 127 1.56 -1.90 -5.74
CA LYS A 127 1.41 -3.27 -5.25
C LYS A 127 2.18 -3.42 -3.92
N VAL A 128 1.52 -3.89 -2.86
CA VAL A 128 2.11 -3.98 -1.51
C VAL A 128 2.55 -5.38 -1.13
N ASN A 129 1.95 -6.43 -1.71
CA ASN A 129 2.37 -7.81 -1.46
C ASN A 129 3.50 -8.25 -2.41
N SER A 130 4.52 -8.93 -1.88
CA SER A 130 5.65 -9.47 -2.67
C SER A 130 5.29 -10.78 -3.38
N SER A 131 4.63 -11.71 -2.68
CA SER A 131 4.12 -12.97 -3.20
C SER A 131 2.59 -13.00 -3.18
N ILE A 132 1.99 -13.90 -3.98
CA ILE A 132 0.54 -14.08 -4.03
C ILE A 132 0.04 -14.57 -2.66
N ILE A 133 -0.99 -13.92 -2.14
CA ILE A 133 -1.59 -14.24 -0.84
C ILE A 133 -2.63 -15.34 -1.04
N THR A 134 -2.44 -16.51 -0.42
CA THR A 134 -3.38 -17.64 -0.54
C THR A 134 -4.57 -17.55 0.42
N GLY A 135 -4.42 -16.81 1.53
CA GLY A 135 -5.49 -16.53 2.49
C GLY A 135 -6.32 -15.30 2.12
N THR A 136 -7.25 -14.93 3.01
CA THR A 136 -8.11 -13.75 2.85
C THR A 136 -7.79 -12.63 3.84
N TYR A 137 -6.52 -12.57 4.26
CA TYR A 137 -6.02 -11.61 5.23
C TYR A 137 -4.63 -11.12 4.80
N PHE A 138 -4.36 -9.83 5.01
CA PHE A 138 -3.07 -9.21 4.75
C PHE A 138 -2.79 -8.07 5.72
N VAL A 139 -1.52 -7.89 6.07
CA VAL A 139 -1.06 -6.82 6.95
C VAL A 139 -0.07 -5.95 6.18
N ASP A 140 -0.39 -4.66 6.03
CA ASP A 140 0.52 -3.67 5.46
C ASP A 140 1.12 -2.80 6.56
N SER A 141 2.39 -3.04 6.87
CA SER A 141 3.19 -2.24 7.81
C SER A 141 4.07 -1.19 7.12
N THR A 142 3.93 -1.00 5.81
CA THR A 142 4.76 -0.10 4.99
C THR A 142 4.15 1.29 4.80
N ILE A 143 3.21 1.66 5.66
CA ILE A 143 2.51 2.94 5.61
C ILE A 143 3.42 4.02 6.18
N THR A 144 3.78 5.00 5.35
CA THR A 144 4.74 6.04 5.70
C THR A 144 4.11 7.41 5.89
N SER A 145 2.86 7.59 5.48
CA SER A 145 2.21 8.89 5.44
C SER A 145 0.79 8.81 5.96
N PRO A 146 0.36 9.77 6.80
CA PRO A 146 -1.01 9.82 7.27
C PRO A 146 -1.93 10.24 6.13
N GLY A 147 -3.23 10.05 6.33
CA GLY A 147 -4.29 10.44 5.41
C GLY A 147 -5.20 9.29 5.04
N LEU A 148 -6.04 9.53 4.04
CA LEU A 148 -6.91 8.49 3.48
C LEU A 148 -6.08 7.59 2.56
N ILE A 149 -6.13 6.29 2.84
CA ILE A 149 -5.45 5.28 2.05
C ILE A 149 -6.50 4.31 1.53
N THR A 150 -6.55 4.20 0.20
CA THR A 150 -7.44 3.26 -0.49
C THR A 150 -6.68 1.99 -0.80
N TYR A 151 -7.22 0.85 -0.39
CA TYR A 151 -6.72 -0.46 -0.75
C TYR A 151 -7.62 -1.10 -1.79
N ILE A 152 -7.01 -1.83 -2.73
CA ILE A 152 -7.69 -2.69 -3.69
C ILE A 152 -7.15 -4.10 -3.56
N VAL A 153 -8.05 -5.07 -3.41
CA VAL A 153 -7.67 -6.49 -3.45
C VAL A 153 -8.22 -7.11 -4.73
N LYS A 154 -7.33 -7.78 -5.47
CA LYS A 154 -7.63 -8.46 -6.73
C LYS A 154 -7.40 -9.95 -6.58
N ALA A 155 -8.38 -10.75 -6.96
CA ALA A 155 -8.18 -12.18 -7.17
C ALA A 155 -7.25 -12.41 -8.36
N VAL A 156 -6.40 -13.43 -8.26
CA VAL A 156 -5.40 -13.80 -9.25
C VAL A 156 -5.65 -15.24 -9.68
N ASN A 157 -5.58 -15.50 -10.97
CA ASN A 157 -5.60 -16.86 -11.51
C ASN A 157 -4.58 -17.01 -12.64
N LEU A 158 -3.98 -18.19 -12.78
CA LEU A 158 -3.18 -18.51 -13.96
C LEU A 158 -4.13 -19.01 -15.05
N LYS A 159 -4.29 -18.20 -16.11
CA LYS A 159 -5.13 -18.57 -17.25
C LYS A 159 -4.26 -19.15 -18.35
N THR A 160 -4.59 -20.37 -18.77
CA THR A 160 -4.00 -21.01 -19.96
C THR A 160 -4.98 -20.93 -21.12
N THR A 161 -4.48 -20.51 -22.29
CA THR A 161 -5.19 -20.45 -23.57
C THR A 161 -4.37 -21.18 -24.63
N ALA A 162 -4.91 -21.29 -25.86
CA ALA A 162 -4.16 -21.87 -26.98
C ALA A 162 -2.89 -21.08 -27.34
N SER A 163 -2.80 -19.80 -26.93
CA SER A 163 -1.68 -18.90 -27.24
C SER A 163 -0.61 -18.85 -26.13
N GLY A 164 -0.85 -19.47 -24.98
CA GLY A 164 0.08 -19.45 -23.84
C GLY A 164 -0.61 -19.35 -22.49
N SER A 165 0.14 -18.97 -21.45
CA SER A 165 -0.39 -18.77 -20.10
C SER A 165 -0.01 -17.40 -19.55
N TYR A 166 -0.91 -16.79 -18.79
CA TYR A 166 -0.69 -15.48 -18.16
C TYR A 166 -1.42 -15.37 -16.83
N TYR A 167 -0.93 -14.49 -15.95
CA TYR A 167 -1.60 -14.18 -14.69
C TYR A 167 -2.73 -13.19 -14.95
N ASN A 168 -3.97 -13.67 -14.84
CA ASN A 168 -5.15 -12.85 -14.94
C ASN A 168 -5.55 -12.32 -13.56
N GLN A 169 -6.14 -11.12 -13.53
CA GLN A 169 -6.61 -10.50 -12.30
C GLN A 169 -8.04 -9.98 -12.45
N SER A 170 -8.84 -10.12 -11.39
CA SER A 170 -10.18 -9.52 -11.30
C SER A 170 -10.11 -7.98 -11.31
N LEU A 171 -11.26 -7.32 -11.52
CA LEU A 171 -11.39 -5.86 -11.35
C LEU A 171 -10.99 -5.39 -9.93
N GLY A 172 -11.22 -6.26 -8.94
CA GLY A 172 -10.90 -6.04 -7.54
C GLY A 172 -11.98 -5.27 -6.79
N ILE A 173 -11.98 -5.42 -5.47
CA ILE A 173 -12.79 -4.60 -4.56
C ILE A 173 -11.91 -3.57 -3.88
N ARG A 174 -12.52 -2.45 -3.50
CA ARG A 174 -11.80 -1.33 -2.87
C ARG A 174 -12.45 -0.91 -1.57
N ASN A 175 -11.63 -0.49 -0.62
CA ASN A 175 -12.07 0.15 0.61
C ASN A 175 -11.00 1.15 1.06
N THR A 176 -11.42 2.20 1.76
CA THR A 176 -10.56 3.30 2.19
C THR A 176 -10.55 3.35 3.72
N GLY A 177 -9.35 3.38 4.30
CA GLY A 177 -9.15 3.58 5.73
C GLY A 177 -8.51 4.94 5.99
N ALA A 178 -8.80 5.53 7.16
CA ALA A 178 -8.10 6.70 7.66
C ALA A 178 -6.88 6.26 8.48
N PHE A 179 -5.71 6.72 8.07
CA PHE A 179 -4.45 6.39 8.73
C PHE A 179 -3.87 7.64 9.37
N THR A 180 -3.63 7.58 10.66
CA THR A 180 -2.71 8.49 11.34
C THR A 180 -1.37 7.78 11.35
N VAL A 181 -0.29 8.47 11.02
CA VAL A 181 1.05 8.01 11.39
C VAL A 181 1.24 8.51 12.79
N GLY A 182 1.17 7.60 13.77
CA GLY A 182 1.59 7.85 15.12
C GLY A 182 2.97 8.48 15.08
N ILE A 183 3.08 9.67 15.66
CA ILE A 183 4.31 10.01 16.37
C ILE A 183 4.46 8.85 17.35
N TYR A 184 5.54 8.09 17.27
CA TYR A 184 5.98 7.40 18.47
C TYR A 184 6.17 8.55 19.47
N GLU A 185 5.18 8.81 20.32
CA GLU A 185 5.51 9.24 21.66
C GLU A 185 6.41 8.12 22.15
N ASN A 186 7.71 8.32 21.96
CA ASN A 186 8.61 7.90 23.00
C ASN A 186 7.96 8.48 24.25
N ILE A 187 7.39 7.61 25.08
CA ILE A 187 7.11 7.91 26.47
C ILE A 187 8.51 8.16 27.04
N PHE A 188 9.07 9.32 26.76
CA PHE A 188 10.34 9.76 27.32
C PHE A 188 10.03 10.12 28.76
N ASP A 189 10.83 9.49 29.61
CA ASP A 189 10.89 9.56 31.07
C ASP A 189 9.82 8.75 31.79
N GLN A 190 9.99 7.41 31.81
CA GLN A 190 9.41 6.59 32.89
C GLN A 190 9.95 7.02 34.26
N ILE A 191 11.09 7.72 34.30
CA ILE A 191 11.72 8.23 35.51
C ILE A 191 11.70 9.76 35.53
N LEU A 192 11.04 10.34 36.53
CA LEU A 192 11.08 11.76 36.84
C LEU A 192 12.03 12.02 38.02
N ALA A 193 12.95 12.96 37.87
CA ALA A 193 13.82 13.44 38.94
C ALA A 193 13.41 14.85 39.37
N TYR A 194 12.96 15.03 40.61
CA TYR A 194 12.53 16.33 41.12
C TYR A 194 12.98 16.60 42.57
N PRO A 195 13.25 17.86 42.94
CA PRO A 195 13.38 19.02 42.04
C PRO A 195 14.69 18.93 41.24
N ASN A 196 14.63 19.27 39.95
CA ASN A 196 15.79 19.42 39.07
C ASN A 196 15.67 20.78 38.37
N PRO A 197 16.48 21.79 38.72
CA PRO A 197 17.65 21.74 39.60
C PRO A 197 17.37 21.54 41.11
N THR A 198 18.32 20.95 41.84
CA THR A 198 18.25 20.75 43.31
C THR A 198 19.31 21.57 44.06
N LYS A 199 19.05 21.85 45.35
CA LYS A 199 20.05 22.37 46.30
C LYS A 199 20.67 21.28 47.19
N ASP A 200 19.95 20.17 47.37
CA ASP A 200 20.34 19.08 48.27
C ASP A 200 19.74 17.75 47.79
N LEU A 201 18.43 17.57 47.97
CA LEU A 201 17.74 16.29 47.76
C LEU A 201 17.10 16.20 46.37
N ILE A 202 17.18 15.03 45.76
CA ILE A 202 16.44 14.65 44.56
C ILE A 202 15.66 13.39 44.84
N ILE A 203 14.41 13.39 44.41
CA ILE A 203 13.50 12.26 44.47
C ILE A 203 13.33 11.74 43.04
N LEU A 204 13.56 10.45 42.88
CA LEU A 204 13.28 9.70 41.66
C LEU A 204 11.89 9.07 41.77
N TYR A 205 11.04 9.37 40.81
CA TYR A 205 9.73 8.75 40.66
C TYR A 205 9.68 7.95 39.37
N ILE A 206 9.46 6.65 39.49
CA ILE A 206 9.34 5.75 38.35
C ILE A 206 7.86 5.41 38.15
N ASN A 207 7.29 5.81 37.02
CA ASN A 207 5.86 5.66 36.78
C ASN A 207 5.49 4.17 36.67
N GLY A 208 4.59 3.71 37.54
CA GLY A 208 4.11 2.32 37.52
C GLY A 208 5.09 1.28 38.09
N TYR A 209 6.19 1.69 38.74
CA TYR A 209 7.17 0.77 39.32
C TYR A 209 7.35 0.98 40.83
N ASN A 210 7.06 -0.07 41.61
CA ASN A 210 7.23 -0.10 43.07
C ASN A 210 8.28 -1.13 43.54
N GLY A 211 9.10 -1.66 42.62
CA GLY A 211 10.13 -2.65 42.93
C GLY A 211 11.43 -2.05 43.45
N SER A 212 12.45 -2.90 43.63
CA SER A 212 13.79 -2.44 43.99
C SER A 212 14.45 -1.68 42.85
N ILE A 213 15.18 -0.62 43.17
CA ILE A 213 15.97 0.14 42.20
C ILE A 213 17.43 0.13 42.60
N ASN A 214 18.32 0.37 41.65
CA ASN A 214 19.73 0.67 41.88
C ASN A 214 20.07 1.96 41.14
N VAL A 215 20.59 2.94 41.85
CA VAL A 215 20.92 4.27 41.35
C VAL A 215 22.42 4.48 41.53
N GLU A 216 23.11 4.78 40.44
CA GLU A 216 24.52 5.14 40.42
C GLU A 216 24.66 6.59 39.96
N VAL A 217 25.39 7.39 40.74
CA VAL A 217 25.59 8.82 40.49
C VAL A 217 27.00 9.04 39.97
N PHE A 218 27.11 9.69 38.82
CA PHE A 218 28.37 10.03 38.15
C PHE A 218 28.56 11.54 38.06
N ASP A 219 29.81 11.99 38.10
CA ASP A 219 30.18 13.33 37.62
C ASP A 219 30.30 13.38 36.09
N LEU A 220 30.44 14.58 35.51
CA LEU A 220 30.62 14.75 34.06
C LEU A 220 31.91 14.09 33.50
N SER A 221 32.85 13.70 34.36
CA SER A 221 34.05 12.96 33.94
C SER A 221 33.83 11.44 33.88
N GLY A 222 32.62 10.97 34.23
CA GLY A 222 32.26 9.56 34.26
C GLY A 222 32.73 8.82 35.51
N ARG A 223 33.18 9.54 36.55
CA ARG A 223 33.59 8.92 37.82
C ARG A 223 32.36 8.66 38.68
N LEU A 224 32.24 7.41 39.16
CA LEU A 224 31.21 7.00 40.11
C LEU A 224 31.42 7.69 41.46
N LEU A 225 30.42 8.44 41.91
CA LEU A 225 30.42 9.15 43.19
C LEU A 225 29.66 8.41 44.28
N LYS A 226 28.58 7.72 43.92
CA LYS A 226 27.68 7.04 44.85
C LYS A 226 26.87 5.95 44.15
N SER A 227 26.58 4.87 44.86
CA SER A 227 25.57 3.87 44.48
C SER A 227 24.59 3.68 45.64
N THR A 228 23.29 3.61 45.35
CA THR A 228 22.24 3.47 46.35
C THR A 228 20.99 2.80 45.78
N ASN A 229 20.22 2.13 46.63
CA ASN A 229 18.94 1.54 46.25
C ASN A 229 17.73 2.42 46.66
N ASN A 230 17.99 3.65 47.11
CA ASN A 230 16.95 4.58 47.56
C ASN A 230 16.52 5.50 46.41
N THR A 231 15.22 5.86 46.40
CA THR A 231 14.65 6.85 45.46
C THR A 231 15.01 8.29 45.83
N THR A 232 15.41 8.54 47.08
CA THR A 232 15.83 9.87 47.54
C THR A 232 17.35 9.93 47.66
N ILE A 233 17.97 10.78 46.87
CA ILE A 233 19.43 10.97 46.81
C ILE A 233 19.78 12.38 47.28
N SER A 234 20.62 12.47 48.32
CA SER A 234 21.26 13.75 48.71
C SER A 234 22.52 13.97 47.91
N LEU A 235 22.60 15.15 47.30
CA LEU A 235 23.77 15.66 46.64
C LEU A 235 24.57 16.64 47.50
N LYS A 236 24.17 16.96 48.74
CA LYS A 236 24.73 18.02 49.60
C LYS A 236 26.26 18.12 49.67
N ASP A 237 26.95 16.99 49.67
CA ASP A 237 28.40 16.92 49.88
C ASP A 237 29.22 17.11 48.60
N TYR A 238 28.57 17.19 47.43
CA TYR A 238 29.26 17.36 46.14
C TYR A 238 29.47 18.85 45.78
N ALA A 239 29.99 19.16 44.59
CA ALA A 239 30.07 20.54 44.12
C ALA A 239 28.77 20.96 43.40
N LYS A 240 28.58 22.25 43.17
CA LYS A 240 27.55 22.73 42.24
C LYS A 240 27.92 22.30 40.82
N GLY A 241 26.98 21.78 40.05
CA GLY A 241 27.29 21.23 38.73
C GLY A 241 26.25 20.23 38.21
N ILE A 242 26.59 19.59 37.09
CA ILE A 242 25.75 18.58 36.45
C ILE A 242 26.22 17.19 36.88
N TYR A 243 25.26 16.32 37.16
CA TYR A 243 25.46 14.92 37.52
C TYR A 243 24.63 14.03 36.60
N ILE A 244 25.13 12.82 36.32
CA ILE A 244 24.40 11.80 35.56
C ILE A 244 23.99 10.69 36.53
N PHE A 245 22.70 10.39 36.56
CA PHE A 245 22.15 9.32 37.38
C PHE A 245 21.84 8.15 36.46
N ARG A 246 22.46 7.01 36.69
CA ARG A 246 22.12 5.75 36.02
C ARG A 246 21.21 4.96 36.95
N VAL A 247 19.99 4.71 36.52
CA VAL A 247 18.94 4.05 37.31
C VAL A 247 18.59 2.73 36.67
N ALA A 248 18.86 1.64 37.38
CA ALA A 248 18.47 0.29 37.01
C ALA A 248 17.25 -0.15 37.82
N TYR A 249 16.20 -0.62 37.14
CA TYR A 249 14.95 -1.08 37.76
C TYR A 249 14.31 -2.16 36.86
N GLY A 250 13.87 -3.28 37.44
CA GLY A 250 13.50 -4.45 36.65
C GLY A 250 14.66 -4.87 35.71
N ASP A 251 14.36 -4.99 34.41
CA ASP A 251 15.33 -5.29 33.34
C ASP A 251 15.76 -4.02 32.54
N ILE A 252 15.42 -2.83 33.04
CA ILE A 252 15.63 -1.54 32.37
C ILE A 252 16.77 -0.78 33.06
N VAL A 253 17.61 -0.12 32.26
CA VAL A 253 18.63 0.83 32.74
C VAL A 253 18.45 2.14 31.97
N GLU A 254 18.22 3.23 32.69
CA GLU A 254 18.05 4.58 32.13
C GLU A 254 19.04 5.56 32.74
N GLU A 255 19.41 6.60 31.98
CA GLU A 255 20.29 7.67 32.45
C GLU A 255 19.56 9.02 32.45
N LEU A 256 19.62 9.73 33.58
CA LEU A 256 18.98 11.02 33.80
C LEU A 256 20.04 12.09 34.11
N LYS A 257 19.87 13.26 33.50
CA LYS A 257 20.69 14.44 33.79
C LYS A 257 20.08 15.24 34.93
N VAL A 258 20.90 15.49 35.95
CA VAL A 258 20.54 16.23 37.16
C VAL A 258 21.43 17.45 37.32
N VAL A 259 20.85 18.59 37.71
CA VAL A 259 21.57 19.83 37.98
C VAL A 259 21.52 20.14 39.47
N ARG A 260 22.68 20.40 40.08
CA ARG A 260 22.80 20.92 41.44
C ARG A 260 23.22 22.39 41.43
N GLU A 261 22.42 23.22 42.10
CA GLU A 261 22.64 24.66 42.31
C GLU A 261 23.40 25.01 43.59
#